data_AF-A0A523H7W9-F1
#
_entry.id   AF-A0A523H7W9-F1
#
_cell.length_a   1.000
_cell.length_b   1.000
_cell.length_c   1.000
_cell.angle_alpha   90.00
_cell.angle_beta   90.00
_cell.angle_gamma   90.00
#
_symmetry.space_group_name_H-M   'P 1'
#
loop_
_entity.id
_entity.type
_entity.pdbx_description
1 polymer ?
#
loop_
_entity_poly.entity_id
_entity_poly.type
_entity_poly.pdbx_seq_one_letter_code
_entity_poly.pdbx_strand_id
1 'polypeptide(L)'
;MKSKIIIRILFACLVANLITPNLVVSGAWVQKKHGFYFKVSGHYFFTTKEFNHEGRRLDIFQERIIYEDTSFRDLNLTAYLEYGLFERFTLVANLPLKILTSKRKEIIGGGVLTRQVTTHTQGVSDLALSGRYALLDGSFMLSYQAGIEIPLGYEAAPGNDGPPLGTGNVDFVNHLLIGKSLFPFPAYLTGGVGYRWRSGAWHDQILFTAEGGYSFGSVLVKVTFDGLKSTVAPPDILGQPVTTPLPGGGGALPNIIQ
;
A
#
# COMPACT_ATOMS: atom_id res chain seq x y z
N MET A 1 6.68 50.52 4.16
CA MET A 1 7.24 50.29 2.79
C MET A 1 8.09 49.01 2.69
N LYS A 2 8.94 48.69 3.67
CA LYS A 2 9.85 47.51 3.65
C LYS A 2 9.15 46.12 3.64
N SER A 3 8.01 45.96 4.33
CA SER A 3 7.25 44.69 4.40
C SER A 3 6.65 44.24 3.04
N LYS A 4 6.16 45.18 2.21
CA LYS A 4 5.61 44.85 0.88
C LYS A 4 6.67 44.37 -0.11
N ILE A 5 7.92 44.81 0.08
CA ILE A 5 9.07 44.38 -0.74
C ILE A 5 9.48 42.95 -0.36
N ILE A 6 9.51 42.64 0.94
CA ILE A 6 9.84 41.28 1.44
C ILE A 6 8.81 40.25 0.93
N ILE A 7 7.51 40.57 0.96
CA ILE A 7 6.45 39.67 0.45
C ILE A 7 6.60 39.46 -1.06
N ARG A 8 6.93 40.51 -1.83
CA ARG A 8 7.15 40.40 -3.28
C ARG A 8 8.39 39.60 -3.63
N ILE A 9 9.47 39.70 -2.84
CA ILE A 9 10.68 38.91 -3.02
C ILE A 9 10.42 37.44 -2.67
N LEU A 10 9.72 37.17 -1.56
CA LEU A 10 9.30 35.80 -1.19
C LEU A 10 8.40 35.17 -2.26
N PHE A 11 7.45 35.93 -2.80
CA PHE A 11 6.58 35.48 -3.89
C PHE A 11 7.36 35.26 -5.19
N ALA A 12 8.31 36.14 -5.53
CA ALA A 12 9.17 35.98 -6.69
C ALA A 12 10.12 34.78 -6.56
N CYS A 13 10.65 34.49 -5.37
CA CYS A 13 11.44 33.29 -5.08
C CYS A 13 10.59 32.02 -5.11
N LEU A 14 9.33 32.08 -4.67
CA LEU A 14 8.37 30.98 -4.76
C LEU A 14 8.03 30.67 -6.22
N VAL A 15 7.81 31.72 -7.03
CA VAL A 15 7.50 31.58 -8.48
C VAL A 15 8.74 31.15 -9.27
N ALA A 16 9.93 31.63 -8.92
CA ALA A 16 11.19 31.22 -9.59
C ALA A 16 11.53 29.74 -9.33
N ASN A 17 11.15 29.17 -8.17
CA ASN A 17 11.27 27.74 -7.90
C ASN A 17 10.25 26.87 -8.68
N LEU A 18 9.19 27.45 -9.26
CA LEU A 18 8.22 26.71 -10.06
C LEU A 18 8.69 26.47 -11.52
N ILE A 19 9.77 27.13 -11.96
CA ILE A 19 10.19 27.16 -13.37
C ILE A 19 11.46 26.34 -13.63
N THR A 20 12.16 25.85 -12.60
CA THR A 20 13.26 24.91 -12.81
C THR A 20 12.71 23.49 -13.02
N PRO A 21 12.95 22.85 -14.17
CA PRO A 21 12.61 21.45 -14.37
C PRO A 21 13.53 20.62 -13.46
N ASN A 22 13.11 20.39 -12.23
CA ASN A 22 13.73 19.36 -11.41
C ASN A 22 13.38 18.02 -12.06
N LEU A 23 14.39 17.20 -12.34
CA LEU A 23 14.19 15.82 -12.74
C LEU A 23 13.51 15.12 -11.55
N VAL A 24 12.17 15.14 -11.51
CA VAL A 24 11.40 14.45 -10.48
C VAL A 24 11.39 13.00 -10.90
N VAL A 25 12.34 12.25 -10.37
CA VAL A 25 12.47 10.85 -10.66
C VAL A 25 11.94 10.03 -9.50
N SER A 26 11.11 9.03 -9.81
CA SER A 26 10.42 8.20 -8.81
C SER A 26 10.65 6.71 -9.10
N GLY A 27 10.42 5.87 -8.10
CA GLY A 27 10.55 4.41 -8.23
C GLY A 27 11.99 3.93 -8.10
N ALA A 28 12.63 3.58 -9.22
CA ALA A 28 13.93 2.89 -9.22
C ALA A 28 15.12 3.72 -8.72
N TRP A 29 15.02 5.05 -8.69
CA TRP A 29 16.14 5.92 -8.36
C TRP A 29 16.43 5.98 -6.86
N VAL A 30 17.71 6.16 -6.55
CA VAL A 30 18.21 6.38 -5.19
C VAL A 30 18.35 7.87 -4.93
N GLN A 31 18.17 8.25 -3.67
CA GLN A 31 18.50 9.59 -3.18
C GLN A 31 20.01 9.76 -3.14
N LYS A 32 20.48 10.97 -3.49
CA LYS A 32 21.88 11.38 -3.30
C LYS A 32 22.26 11.31 -1.82
N LYS A 33 23.55 11.28 -1.50
CA LYS A 33 24.00 11.27 -0.11
C LYS A 33 23.44 12.47 0.68
N HIS A 34 22.85 12.19 1.84
CA HIS A 34 22.06 13.10 2.69
C HIS A 34 20.82 13.73 2.02
N GLY A 35 20.48 13.28 0.81
CA GLY A 35 19.23 13.60 0.15
C GLY A 35 18.06 13.00 0.90
N PHE A 36 16.93 13.72 0.90
CA PHE A 36 15.76 13.36 1.67
C PHE A 36 14.51 13.59 0.85
N TYR A 37 13.61 12.61 0.88
CA TYR A 37 12.27 12.74 0.31
C TYR A 37 11.25 12.29 1.35
N PHE A 38 10.23 13.12 1.56
CA PHE A 38 9.13 12.81 2.47
C PHE A 38 7.81 13.10 1.79
N LYS A 39 6.88 12.16 1.94
CA LYS A 39 5.55 12.22 1.36
C LYS A 39 4.54 11.72 2.38
N VAL A 40 3.46 12.48 2.55
CA VAL A 40 2.26 12.03 3.25
C VAL A 40 1.18 11.83 2.20
N SER A 41 0.51 10.67 2.23
CA SER A 41 -0.59 10.36 1.31
C SER A 41 -1.80 9.83 2.06
N GLY A 42 -2.98 10.34 1.74
CA GLY A 42 -4.25 9.80 2.19
C GLY A 42 -4.89 8.95 1.10
N HIS A 43 -5.44 7.80 1.47
CA HIS A 43 -6.15 6.87 0.59
C HIS A 43 -7.53 6.57 1.19
N TYR A 44 -8.54 6.55 0.33
CA TYR A 44 -9.90 6.14 0.66
C TYR A 44 -10.31 5.01 -0.28
N PHE A 45 -10.74 3.89 0.30
CA PHE A 45 -11.25 2.75 -0.43
C PHE A 45 -12.60 2.34 0.13
N PHE A 46 -13.54 2.03 -0.76
CA PHE A 46 -14.87 1.56 -0.42
C PHE A 46 -15.30 0.48 -1.40
N THR A 47 -15.85 -0.60 -0.89
CA THR A 47 -16.44 -1.66 -1.72
C THR A 47 -17.58 -2.38 -1.00
N THR A 48 -18.52 -2.89 -1.77
CA THR A 48 -19.55 -3.86 -1.35
C THR A 48 -19.34 -5.22 -2.01
N LYS A 49 -18.34 -5.34 -2.90
CA LYS A 49 -18.08 -6.51 -3.73
C LYS A 49 -16.66 -7.05 -3.52
N GLU A 50 -16.50 -8.34 -3.72
CA GLU A 50 -15.22 -9.05 -3.77
C GLU A 50 -15.16 -9.97 -5.00
N PHE A 51 -13.97 -10.49 -5.30
CA PHE A 51 -13.79 -11.54 -6.29
C PHE A 51 -13.43 -12.83 -5.56
N ASN A 52 -14.14 -13.92 -5.87
CA ASN A 52 -13.80 -15.23 -5.32
C ASN A 52 -12.62 -15.87 -6.06
N HIS A 53 -12.22 -17.08 -5.64
CA HIS A 53 -11.08 -17.80 -6.21
C HIS A 53 -11.24 -18.16 -7.70
N GLU A 54 -12.47 -18.18 -8.22
CA GLU A 54 -12.77 -18.37 -9.65
C GLU A 54 -12.81 -17.05 -10.44
N GLY A 55 -12.55 -15.91 -9.80
CA GLY A 55 -12.64 -14.59 -10.42
C GLY A 55 -14.08 -14.12 -10.65
N ARG A 56 -15.08 -14.76 -10.02
CA ARG A 56 -16.47 -14.30 -10.04
C ARG A 56 -16.65 -13.16 -9.06
N ARG A 57 -17.36 -12.11 -9.48
CA ARG A 57 -17.66 -10.95 -8.65
C ARG A 57 -18.90 -11.22 -7.80
N LEU A 58 -18.74 -11.15 -6.48
CA LEU A 58 -19.78 -11.46 -5.49
C LEU A 58 -19.91 -10.31 -4.47
N ASP A 59 -20.99 -10.30 -3.68
CA ASP A 59 -21.03 -9.48 -2.48
C ASP A 59 -19.98 -9.96 -1.47
N ILE A 60 -19.44 -9.05 -0.66
CA ILE A 60 -18.42 -9.39 0.35
C ILE A 60 -19.01 -10.44 1.30
N PHE A 61 -18.28 -11.52 1.55
CA PHE A 61 -18.74 -12.64 2.37
C PHE A 61 -20.01 -13.35 1.86
N GLN A 62 -20.40 -13.21 0.58
CA GLN A 62 -21.62 -13.85 0.06
C GLN A 62 -21.60 -15.38 0.20
N GLU A 63 -20.42 -15.98 0.20
CA GLU A 63 -20.25 -17.43 0.42
C GLU A 63 -20.60 -17.86 1.85
N ARG A 64 -20.70 -16.91 2.78
CA ARG A 64 -21.24 -17.12 4.12
C ARG A 64 -22.75 -16.87 4.09
N ILE A 65 -23.53 -17.94 4.14
CA ILE A 65 -25.01 -17.95 4.12
C ILE A 65 -25.64 -17.08 5.23
N ILE A 66 -24.85 -16.70 6.24
CA ILE A 66 -25.28 -15.91 7.40
C ILE A 66 -25.09 -14.40 7.25
N TYR A 67 -24.55 -13.87 6.14
CA TYR A 67 -24.28 -12.43 5.99
C TYR A 67 -24.99 -11.79 4.78
N GLU A 68 -25.54 -10.60 5.01
CA GLU A 68 -26.19 -9.72 4.03
C GLU A 68 -25.70 -8.27 4.18
N ASP A 69 -26.02 -7.40 3.22
CA ASP A 69 -25.78 -5.94 3.27
C ASP A 69 -24.35 -5.58 3.72
N THR A 70 -23.38 -6.21 3.07
CA THR A 70 -21.98 -6.14 3.45
C THR A 70 -21.28 -4.96 2.78
N SER A 71 -20.53 -4.19 3.55
CA SER A 71 -19.64 -3.16 3.01
C SER A 71 -18.33 -3.08 3.78
N PHE A 72 -17.29 -2.67 3.06
CA PHE A 72 -15.97 -2.45 3.60
C PHE A 72 -15.47 -1.05 3.21
N ARG A 73 -14.82 -0.40 4.17
CA ARG A 73 -14.19 0.91 3.99
C ARG A 73 -12.82 0.91 4.64
N ASP A 74 -11.82 1.38 3.91
CA ASP A 74 -10.46 1.61 4.37
C ASP A 74 -10.09 3.08 4.17
N LEU A 75 -9.70 3.72 5.26
CA LEU A 75 -9.09 5.04 5.30
C LEU A 75 -7.65 4.88 5.75
N ASN A 76 -6.68 5.24 4.91
CA ASN A 76 -5.27 5.06 5.20
C ASN A 76 -4.51 6.38 5.04
N LEU A 77 -3.77 6.79 6.07
CA LEU A 77 -2.80 7.87 6.02
C LEU A 77 -1.40 7.27 6.09
N THR A 78 -0.63 7.42 5.02
CA THR A 78 0.70 6.82 4.90
C THR A 78 1.79 7.88 4.91
N ALA A 79 2.78 7.72 5.79
CA ALA A 79 4.01 8.50 5.80
C ALA A 79 5.13 7.71 5.12
N TYR A 80 5.65 8.24 4.02
CA TYR A 80 6.70 7.67 3.19
C TYR A 80 7.96 8.53 3.26
N LEU A 81 9.11 7.90 3.50
CA LEU A 81 10.37 8.56 3.73
C LEU A 81 11.49 7.85 2.98
N GLU A 82 12.32 8.60 2.26
CA GLU A 82 13.57 8.13 1.69
C GLU A 82 14.73 8.99 2.21
N TYR A 83 15.83 8.34 2.58
CA TYR A 83 17.04 8.98 3.03
C TYR A 83 18.27 8.36 2.35
N GLY A 84 19.02 9.16 1.60
CA GLY A 84 20.26 8.72 0.95
C GLY A 84 21.40 8.61 1.97
N LEU A 85 21.67 7.40 2.45
CA LEU A 85 22.76 7.16 3.40
C LEU A 85 24.13 7.25 2.72
N PHE A 86 24.23 6.74 1.50
CA PHE A 86 25.41 6.82 0.63
C PHE A 86 24.99 7.25 -0.78
N GLU A 87 25.95 7.59 -1.65
CA GLU A 87 25.66 8.01 -3.04
C GLU A 87 24.83 7.00 -3.84
N ARG A 88 24.91 5.71 -3.49
CA ARG A 88 24.21 4.61 -4.18
C ARG A 88 23.26 3.85 -3.27
N PHE A 89 23.00 4.31 -2.05
CA PHE A 89 22.20 3.57 -1.09
C PHE A 89 21.21 4.48 -0.37
N THR A 90 19.93 4.13 -0.47
CA THR A 90 18.80 4.85 0.12
C THR A 90 18.07 3.96 1.10
N LEU A 91 17.84 4.46 2.31
CA LEU A 91 16.91 3.88 3.25
C LEU A 91 15.50 4.37 2.92
N VAL A 92 14.53 3.46 2.90
CA VAL A 92 13.13 3.74 2.60
C VAL A 92 12.29 3.22 3.76
N ALA A 93 11.45 4.09 4.33
CA ALA A 93 10.50 3.75 5.38
C ALA A 93 9.08 4.12 4.96
N ASN A 94 8.12 3.24 5.25
CA ASN A 94 6.72 3.44 4.96
C ASN A 94 5.86 3.05 6.16
N LEU A 95 5.12 4.03 6.71
CA LEU A 95 4.32 3.86 7.91
C LEU A 95 2.85 4.20 7.62
N PRO A 96 1.97 3.20 7.51
CA PRO A 96 0.54 3.40 7.30
C PRO A 96 -0.22 3.46 8.63
N LEU A 97 -1.09 4.46 8.77
CA LEU A 97 -2.09 4.58 9.81
C LEU A 97 -3.45 4.31 9.17
N LYS A 98 -4.16 3.28 9.64
CA LYS A 98 -5.41 2.82 9.00
C LYS A 98 -6.60 2.95 9.94
N ILE A 99 -7.76 3.21 9.35
CA ILE A 99 -9.08 3.12 9.96
C ILE A 99 -9.94 2.27 9.04
N LEU A 100 -10.20 1.05 9.48
CA LEU A 100 -10.98 0.06 8.76
C LEU A 100 -12.38 -0.02 9.35
N THR A 101 -13.39 -0.10 8.49
CA THR A 101 -14.78 -0.29 8.88
C THR A 101 -15.38 -1.43 8.06
N SER A 102 -15.97 -2.40 8.74
CA SER A 102 -16.81 -3.43 8.12
C SER A 102 -18.24 -3.27 8.64
N LYS A 103 -19.20 -3.30 7.73
CA LYS A 103 -20.63 -3.39 8.06
C LYS A 103 -21.18 -4.66 7.44
N ARG A 104 -22.03 -5.36 8.18
CA ARG A 104 -22.72 -6.57 7.74
C ARG A 104 -24.02 -6.73 8.50
N LYS A 105 -25.00 -7.38 7.89
CA LYS A 105 -26.22 -7.85 8.52
C LYS A 105 -26.09 -9.36 8.74
N GLU A 106 -26.09 -9.79 9.99
CA GLU A 106 -25.96 -11.20 10.36
C GLU A 106 -27.34 -11.84 10.49
N ILE A 107 -27.54 -12.98 9.83
CA ILE A 107 -28.75 -13.80 9.85
C ILE A 107 -28.53 -14.94 10.86
N ILE A 108 -29.41 -15.01 11.86
CA ILE A 108 -29.34 -15.97 12.96
C ILE A 108 -30.57 -16.87 12.92
N GLY A 109 -30.37 -18.18 13.19
CA GLY A 109 -31.47 -19.14 13.29
C GLY A 109 -32.19 -19.40 11.97
N GLY A 110 -31.47 -19.40 10.84
CA GLY A 110 -32.06 -19.71 9.53
C GLY A 110 -32.95 -18.62 8.93
N GLY A 111 -32.80 -17.35 9.35
CA GLY A 111 -33.60 -16.23 8.84
C GLY A 111 -34.53 -15.59 9.87
N VAL A 112 -34.66 -16.17 11.06
CA VAL A 112 -35.64 -15.74 12.07
C VAL A 112 -35.23 -14.42 12.75
N LEU A 113 -33.92 -14.20 12.92
CA LEU A 113 -33.38 -12.99 13.52
C LEU A 113 -32.31 -12.38 12.62
N THR A 114 -32.31 -11.05 12.52
CA THR A 114 -31.28 -10.31 11.79
C THR A 114 -30.65 -9.25 12.69
N ARG A 115 -29.33 -9.18 12.72
CA ARG A 115 -28.56 -8.21 13.52
C ARG A 115 -27.65 -7.38 12.63
N GLN A 116 -27.73 -6.06 12.71
CA GLN A 116 -26.73 -5.20 12.08
C GLN A 116 -25.46 -5.18 12.93
N VAL A 117 -24.33 -5.48 12.31
CA VAL A 117 -23.01 -5.46 12.93
C VAL A 117 -22.14 -4.46 12.20
N THR A 118 -21.53 -3.55 12.95
CA THR A 118 -20.53 -2.60 12.45
C THR A 118 -19.30 -2.72 13.32
N THR A 119 -18.17 -3.08 12.70
CA THR A 119 -16.88 -3.25 13.38
C THR A 119 -15.90 -2.21 12.87
N HIS A 120 -15.09 -1.71 13.80
CA HIS A 120 -14.10 -0.68 13.53
C HIS A 120 -12.75 -1.13 14.07
N THR A 121 -11.71 -1.05 13.23
CA THR A 121 -10.33 -1.31 13.63
C THR A 121 -9.50 -0.12 13.23
N GLN A 122 -8.70 0.42 14.14
CA GLN A 122 -7.84 1.56 13.85
C GLN A 122 -6.47 1.37 14.50
N GLY A 123 -5.44 1.93 13.87
CA GLY A 123 -4.11 1.94 14.45
C GLY A 123 -3.02 2.01 13.40
N VAL A 124 -1.80 1.77 13.86
CA VAL A 124 -0.62 1.69 13.01
C VAL A 124 -0.58 0.29 12.37
N SER A 125 -0.48 0.25 11.05
CA SER A 125 -0.29 -0.98 10.28
C SER A 125 1.19 -1.38 10.27
N ASP A 126 1.53 -2.43 9.53
CA ASP A 126 2.91 -2.88 9.33
C ASP A 126 3.83 -1.74 8.87
N LEU A 127 4.95 -1.57 9.58
CA LEU A 127 6.04 -0.69 9.20
C LEU A 127 6.90 -1.40 8.15
N ALA A 128 6.98 -0.85 6.94
CA ALA A 128 7.92 -1.34 5.94
C ALA A 128 9.24 -0.54 6.02
N LEU A 129 10.35 -1.24 6.24
CA LEU A 129 11.71 -0.70 6.19
C LEU A 129 12.48 -1.42 5.11
N SER A 130 13.12 -0.67 4.21
CA SER A 130 13.92 -1.24 3.13
C SER A 130 15.16 -0.42 2.82
N GLY A 131 16.18 -1.09 2.30
CA GLY A 131 17.35 -0.47 1.69
C GLY A 131 17.33 -0.67 0.19
N ARG A 132 17.48 0.41 -0.57
CA ARG A 132 17.58 0.42 -2.04
C ARG A 132 19.02 0.74 -2.44
N TYR A 133 19.66 -0.16 -3.19
CA TYR A 133 21.01 -0.01 -3.71
C TYR A 133 21.00 0.15 -5.23
N ALA A 134 21.64 1.20 -5.75
CA ALA A 134 21.79 1.41 -7.19
C ALA A 134 22.91 0.53 -7.75
N LEU A 135 22.51 -0.44 -8.59
CA LEU A 135 23.41 -1.29 -9.36
C LEU A 135 23.96 -0.53 -10.57
N LEU A 136 23.10 0.23 -11.25
CA LEU A 136 23.44 1.14 -12.36
C LEU A 136 22.78 2.49 -12.13
N ASP A 137 23.46 3.58 -12.46
CA ASP A 137 23.00 4.95 -12.27
C ASP A 137 23.19 5.78 -13.55
N GLY A 138 22.34 6.78 -13.76
CA GLY A 138 22.30 7.64 -14.94
C GLY A 138 20.92 7.77 -15.57
N SER A 139 20.87 7.88 -16.90
CA SER A 139 19.60 7.90 -17.66
C SER A 139 18.87 6.57 -17.61
N PHE A 140 19.60 5.48 -17.37
CA PHE A 140 19.09 4.15 -17.10
C PHE A 140 19.51 3.78 -15.67
N MET A 141 18.53 3.50 -14.83
CA MET A 141 18.69 3.15 -13.43
C MET A 141 18.32 1.68 -13.26
N LEU A 142 19.17 0.94 -12.59
CA LEU A 142 18.87 -0.41 -12.11
C LEU A 142 19.16 -0.43 -10.62
N SER A 143 18.19 -0.78 -9.81
CA SER A 143 18.37 -0.86 -8.36
C SER A 143 17.75 -2.12 -7.79
N TYR A 144 18.36 -2.58 -6.71
CA TYR A 144 17.87 -3.68 -5.90
C TYR A 144 17.38 -3.11 -4.56
N GLN A 145 16.16 -3.42 -4.17
CA GLN A 145 15.57 -3.01 -2.91
C GLN A 145 15.21 -4.23 -2.08
N ALA A 146 15.73 -4.32 -0.87
CA ALA A 146 15.42 -5.38 0.08
C ALA A 146 14.91 -4.77 1.38
N GLY A 147 13.91 -5.39 1.99
CA GLY A 147 13.28 -4.87 3.19
C GLY A 147 12.50 -5.89 3.98
N ILE A 148 11.97 -5.38 5.10
CA ILE A 148 11.16 -6.10 6.07
C ILE A 148 9.89 -5.30 6.35
N GLU A 149 8.78 -5.99 6.54
CA GLU A 149 7.51 -5.45 7.02
C GLU A 149 7.33 -5.96 8.46
N ILE A 150 7.20 -5.04 9.42
CA ILE A 150 7.16 -5.35 10.86
C ILE A 150 5.79 -4.95 11.42
N PRO A 151 5.06 -5.88 12.06
CA PRO A 151 3.79 -5.55 12.70
C PRO A 151 4.00 -4.69 13.93
N LEU A 152 3.36 -3.53 13.97
CA LEU A 152 3.50 -2.54 15.05
C LEU A 152 2.49 -2.76 16.19
N GLY A 153 2.37 -4.00 16.66
CA GLY A 153 1.64 -4.33 17.89
C GLY A 153 0.11 -4.26 17.81
N TYR A 154 -0.46 -4.30 16.61
CA TYR A 154 -1.91 -4.49 16.43
C TYR A 154 -2.28 -5.97 16.49
N GLU A 155 -3.55 -6.27 16.80
CA GLU A 155 -4.08 -7.63 16.77
C GLU A 155 -4.40 -8.06 15.32
N ALA A 156 -3.79 -9.16 14.87
CA ALA A 156 -4.04 -9.75 13.55
C ALA A 156 -5.42 -10.45 13.45
N ALA A 157 -6.05 -10.71 14.59
CA ALA A 157 -7.43 -11.12 14.73
C ALA A 157 -8.05 -10.28 15.87
N PRO A 158 -8.51 -9.05 15.57
CA PRO A 158 -9.07 -8.17 16.58
C PRO A 158 -10.22 -8.85 17.34
N GLY A 159 -10.24 -8.76 18.66
CA GLY A 159 -11.30 -9.36 19.50
C GLY A 159 -12.72 -8.83 19.24
N ASN A 160 -12.89 -7.84 18.36
CA ASN A 160 -14.16 -7.28 17.94
C ASN A 160 -14.66 -7.82 16.59
N ASP A 161 -14.05 -8.88 16.05
CA ASP A 161 -14.30 -9.43 14.70
C ASP A 161 -14.17 -8.40 13.58
N GLY A 162 -13.35 -7.37 13.82
CA GLY A 162 -13.01 -6.33 12.86
C GLY A 162 -11.94 -6.80 11.87
N PRO A 163 -11.84 -6.14 10.71
CA PRO A 163 -10.76 -6.42 9.77
C PRO A 163 -9.39 -6.10 10.40
N PRO A 164 -8.33 -6.90 10.15
CA PRO A 164 -7.02 -6.65 10.71
C PRO A 164 -6.29 -5.51 9.98
N LEU A 165 -5.41 -4.78 10.68
CA LEU A 165 -4.67 -3.65 10.11
C LEU A 165 -3.56 -4.09 9.15
N GLY A 166 -3.07 -5.32 9.29
CA GLY A 166 -2.05 -5.95 8.47
C GLY A 166 -1.99 -7.46 8.70
N THR A 167 -0.85 -8.08 8.40
CA THR A 167 -0.71 -9.55 8.40
C THR A 167 -0.40 -10.16 9.77
N GLY A 168 0.07 -9.35 10.73
CA GLY A 168 0.53 -9.78 12.04
C GLY A 168 1.87 -10.52 12.05
N ASN A 169 2.53 -10.66 10.90
CA ASN A 169 3.75 -11.44 10.74
C ASN A 169 4.87 -10.57 10.16
N VAL A 170 6.12 -10.97 10.39
CA VAL A 170 7.26 -10.29 9.79
C VAL A 170 7.45 -10.83 8.37
N ASP A 171 7.28 -9.97 7.37
CA ASP A 171 7.44 -10.36 5.97
C ASP A 171 8.72 -9.77 5.39
N PHE A 172 9.41 -10.50 4.51
CA PHE A 172 10.61 -10.03 3.82
C PHE A 172 10.25 -9.72 2.37
N VAL A 173 10.64 -8.55 1.88
CA VAL A 173 10.27 -8.09 0.53
C VAL A 173 11.51 -7.65 -0.23
N ASN A 174 11.69 -8.21 -1.41
CA ASN A 174 12.77 -7.86 -2.33
C ASN A 174 12.19 -7.38 -3.66
N HIS A 175 12.83 -6.40 -4.29
CA HIS A 175 12.47 -5.85 -5.58
C HIS A 175 13.70 -5.61 -6.43
N LEU A 176 13.61 -5.96 -7.70
CA LEU A 176 14.50 -5.48 -8.74
C LEU A 176 13.75 -4.41 -9.54
N LEU A 177 14.29 -3.20 -9.54
CA LEU A 177 13.66 -2.02 -10.12
C LEU A 177 14.51 -1.50 -11.28
N ILE A 178 13.85 -1.14 -12.37
CA ILE A 178 14.44 -0.56 -13.56
C ILE A 178 13.77 0.78 -13.86
N GLY A 179 14.57 1.79 -14.18
CA GLY A 179 14.12 3.14 -14.49
C GLY A 179 14.80 3.68 -15.73
N LYS A 180 14.07 4.44 -16.55
CA LYS A 180 14.62 5.19 -17.67
C LYS A 180 14.10 6.62 -17.67
N SER A 181 15.03 7.58 -17.66
CA SER A 181 14.76 8.98 -17.94
C SER A 181 14.66 9.19 -19.45
N LEU A 182 13.66 9.93 -19.89
CA LEU A 182 13.43 10.23 -21.32
C LEU A 182 13.92 11.64 -21.72
N PHE A 183 14.80 12.25 -20.90
CA PHE A 183 15.39 13.56 -21.19
C PHE A 183 15.97 13.62 -22.62
N PRO A 184 15.72 14.70 -23.41
CA PRO A 184 15.15 15.99 -23.03
C PRO A 184 13.61 16.04 -22.91
N PHE A 185 12.90 14.97 -23.25
CA PHE A 185 11.46 14.88 -22.98
C PHE A 185 11.26 14.73 -21.46
N PRO A 186 10.45 15.58 -20.79
CA PRO A 186 10.34 15.60 -19.33
C PRO A 186 9.45 14.47 -18.81
N ALA A 187 9.84 13.23 -19.11
CA ALA A 187 9.15 12.02 -18.71
C ALA A 187 10.12 10.97 -18.17
N TYR A 188 9.59 10.02 -17.42
CA TYR A 188 10.30 8.82 -17.00
C TYR A 188 9.38 7.61 -17.08
N LEU A 189 10.03 6.45 -17.21
CA LEU A 189 9.40 5.16 -17.03
C LEU A 189 10.16 4.41 -15.94
N THR A 190 9.43 3.71 -15.08
CA THR A 190 10.01 2.81 -14.11
C THR A 190 9.16 1.55 -14.03
N GLY A 191 9.76 0.45 -13.64
CA GLY A 191 9.06 -0.78 -13.38
C GLY A 191 9.89 -1.70 -12.51
N GLY A 192 9.31 -2.82 -12.13
CA GLY A 192 10.02 -3.78 -11.32
C GLY A 192 9.26 -5.06 -11.10
N VAL A 193 10.02 -6.05 -10.65
CA VAL A 193 9.51 -7.33 -10.18
C VAL A 193 10.02 -7.52 -8.75
N GLY A 194 9.15 -7.98 -7.88
CA GLY A 194 9.48 -8.26 -6.49
C GLY A 194 9.03 -9.65 -6.05
N TYR A 195 9.58 -10.06 -4.92
CA TYR A 195 9.21 -11.28 -4.23
C TYR A 195 9.05 -10.97 -2.74
N ARG A 196 7.89 -11.33 -2.19
CA ARG A 196 7.58 -11.25 -0.76
C ARG A 196 7.57 -12.65 -0.17
N TRP A 197 8.55 -12.94 0.69
CA TRP A 197 8.54 -14.10 1.57
C TRP A 197 7.70 -13.81 2.80
N ARG A 198 6.71 -14.65 3.06
CA ARG A 198 5.81 -14.50 4.21
C ARG A 198 6.14 -15.53 5.28
N SER A 199 6.26 -15.08 6.53
CA SER A 199 6.59 -15.97 7.66
C SER A 199 5.37 -16.59 8.34
N GLY A 200 4.15 -16.17 7.95
CA GLY A 200 2.89 -16.61 8.55
C GLY A 200 2.10 -17.62 7.72
N ALA A 201 0.79 -17.73 7.99
CA ALA A 201 -0.14 -18.61 7.29
C ALA A 201 -0.41 -18.25 5.81
N TRP A 202 0.26 -17.21 5.31
CA TRP A 202 0.06 -16.65 3.98
C TRP A 202 1.12 -17.17 3.01
N HIS A 203 0.72 -17.44 1.77
CA HIS A 203 1.67 -17.83 0.73
C HIS A 203 2.51 -16.65 0.24
N ASP A 204 3.72 -16.98 -0.21
CA ASP A 204 4.65 -16.04 -0.83
C ASP A 204 4.03 -15.37 -2.06
N GLN A 205 4.50 -14.17 -2.39
CA GLN A 205 3.90 -13.35 -3.45
C GLN A 205 4.96 -12.83 -4.42
N ILE A 206 4.62 -12.84 -5.70
CA ILE A 206 5.34 -12.12 -6.75
C ILE A 206 4.65 -10.78 -6.95
N LEU A 207 5.43 -9.70 -6.92
CA LEU A 207 4.97 -8.33 -7.05
C LEU A 207 5.42 -7.77 -8.40
N PHE A 208 4.58 -6.98 -9.04
CA PHE A 208 4.88 -6.33 -10.30
C PHE A 208 4.48 -4.86 -10.18
N THR A 209 5.33 -3.97 -10.66
CA THR A 209 5.01 -2.55 -10.73
C THR A 209 5.49 -1.97 -12.05
N ALA A 210 4.70 -1.07 -12.62
CA ALA A 210 5.07 -0.28 -13.77
C ALA A 210 4.49 1.13 -13.59
N GLU A 211 5.31 2.15 -13.76
CA GLU A 211 4.92 3.54 -13.63
C GLU A 211 5.50 4.37 -14.76
N GLY A 212 4.67 5.25 -15.30
CA GLY A 212 5.08 6.29 -16.25
C GLY A 212 4.69 7.65 -15.72
N GLY A 213 5.65 8.57 -15.70
CA GLY A 213 5.45 9.94 -15.24
C GLY A 213 5.83 10.96 -16.30
N TYR A 214 5.09 12.07 -16.35
CA TYR A 214 5.34 13.21 -17.21
C TYR A 214 5.22 14.50 -16.39
N SER A 215 6.27 15.33 -16.47
CA SER A 215 6.34 16.61 -15.78
C SER A 215 6.06 17.75 -16.76
N PHE A 216 5.07 18.57 -16.43
CA PHE A 216 4.74 19.81 -17.12
C PHE A 216 4.91 20.99 -16.16
N GLY A 217 6.05 21.69 -16.26
CA GLY A 217 6.43 22.72 -15.29
C GLY A 217 6.57 22.11 -13.89
N SER A 218 5.76 22.59 -12.94
CA SER A 218 5.73 22.08 -11.56
C SER A 218 4.75 20.92 -11.33
N VAL A 219 3.98 20.53 -12.36
CA VAL A 219 2.96 19.48 -12.24
C VAL A 219 3.53 18.17 -12.76
N LEU A 220 3.54 17.14 -11.91
CA LEU A 220 3.83 15.77 -12.31
C LEU A 220 2.51 15.00 -12.45
N VAL A 221 2.25 14.47 -13.64
CA VAL A 221 1.20 13.49 -13.88
C VAL A 221 1.85 12.13 -13.98
N LYS A 222 1.30 11.12 -13.30
CA LYS A 222 1.80 9.76 -13.40
C LYS A 222 0.69 8.74 -13.45
N VAL A 223 0.98 7.63 -14.10
CA VAL A 223 0.14 6.44 -14.17
C VAL A 223 0.94 5.30 -13.57
N THR A 224 0.35 4.60 -12.61
CA THR A 224 0.98 3.47 -11.91
C THR A 224 0.10 2.24 -12.10
N PHE A 225 0.73 1.12 -12.41
CA PHE A 225 0.16 -0.21 -12.49
C PHE A 225 0.86 -1.08 -11.47
N ASP A 226 0.13 -1.53 -10.46
CA ASP A 226 0.63 -2.45 -9.46
C ASP A 226 -0.13 -3.77 -9.56
N GLY A 227 0.61 -4.87 -9.50
CA GLY A 227 0.10 -6.22 -9.58
C GLY A 227 0.74 -7.10 -8.53
N LEU A 228 -0.02 -8.07 -8.04
CA LEU A 228 0.49 -9.12 -7.16
C LEU A 228 -0.07 -10.47 -7.60
N LYS A 229 0.74 -11.50 -7.42
CA LYS A 229 0.34 -12.89 -7.65
C LYS A 229 0.84 -13.74 -6.49
N SER A 230 -0.07 -14.40 -5.79
CA SER A 230 0.30 -15.41 -4.81
C SER A 230 0.88 -16.64 -5.50
N THR A 231 1.90 -17.24 -4.90
CA THR A 231 2.58 -18.45 -5.40
C THR A 231 1.67 -19.66 -5.41
N VAL A 232 0.74 -19.72 -4.47
CA VAL A 232 -0.34 -20.69 -4.39
C VAL A 232 -1.67 -19.95 -4.47
N ALA A 233 -2.64 -20.51 -5.19
CA ALA A 233 -4.00 -19.99 -5.18
C ALA A 233 -4.52 -20.02 -3.73
N PRO A 234 -4.95 -18.88 -3.16
CA PRO A 234 -5.44 -18.88 -1.79
C PRO A 234 -6.61 -19.88 -1.68
N PRO A 235 -6.63 -20.71 -0.61
CA PRO A 235 -7.75 -21.62 -0.39
C PRO A 235 -9.05 -20.81 -0.25
N ASP A 236 -10.15 -21.40 -0.71
CA ASP A 236 -11.48 -20.82 -0.55
C ASP A 236 -11.83 -20.68 0.94
N ILE A 237 -12.76 -19.78 1.30
CA ILE A 237 -13.18 -19.53 2.70
C ILE A 237 -13.67 -20.82 3.41
N LEU A 238 -14.02 -21.85 2.63
CA LEU A 238 -14.44 -23.17 3.09
C LEU A 238 -13.30 -24.14 3.45
N GLY A 239 -12.03 -23.79 3.21
CA GLY A 239 -10.87 -24.68 3.43
C GLY A 239 -10.14 -24.47 4.76
N GLN A 240 -10.02 -23.21 5.22
CA GLN A 240 -9.50 -22.79 6.53
C GLN A 240 -9.89 -21.31 6.73
N PRO A 241 -10.24 -20.84 7.95
CA PRO A 241 -10.43 -19.42 8.21
C PRO A 241 -9.08 -18.69 8.12
N VAL A 242 -8.78 -18.10 6.97
CA VAL A 242 -7.64 -17.19 6.84
C VAL A 242 -8.19 -15.75 6.90
N THR A 243 -7.88 -15.05 7.99
CA THR A 243 -8.25 -13.64 8.21
C THR A 243 -7.47 -12.72 7.27
N THR A 244 -7.92 -12.57 6.02
CA THR A 244 -7.25 -11.66 5.07
C THR A 244 -7.33 -10.20 5.52
N PRO A 245 -6.26 -9.40 5.37
CA PRO A 245 -6.34 -7.94 5.49
C PRO A 245 -7.11 -7.29 4.30
N LEU A 246 -7.59 -8.09 3.36
CA LEU A 246 -8.48 -7.69 2.28
C LEU A 246 -9.95 -7.78 2.73
N PRO A 247 -10.87 -7.00 2.12
CA PRO A 247 -12.30 -7.26 2.25
C PRO A 247 -12.59 -8.73 1.90
N GLY A 248 -13.31 -9.45 2.78
CA GLY A 248 -13.60 -10.87 2.62
C GLY A 248 -12.82 -11.81 3.57
N GLY A 249 -11.79 -11.30 4.25
CA GLY A 249 -11.02 -12.04 5.25
C GLY A 249 -11.79 -12.27 6.53
N GLY A 250 -12.57 -13.34 6.56
CA GLY A 250 -13.54 -13.60 7.62
C GLY A 250 -12.94 -13.65 9.03
N GLY A 251 -13.65 -13.03 9.97
CA GLY A 251 -13.49 -13.31 11.38
C GLY A 251 -13.67 -14.80 11.68
N ALA A 252 -13.08 -15.21 12.80
CA ALA A 252 -13.21 -16.57 13.34
C ALA A 252 -14.70 -16.95 13.41
N LEU A 253 -15.05 -18.13 12.91
CA LEU A 253 -16.32 -18.72 13.31
C LEU A 253 -16.18 -19.00 14.82
N PRO A 254 -17.10 -18.53 15.68
CA PRO A 254 -17.18 -19.11 17.02
C PRO A 254 -17.36 -20.61 16.83
N ASN A 255 -16.57 -21.42 17.54
CA ASN A 255 -16.76 -22.87 17.61
C ASN A 255 -18.18 -23.12 18.15
N ILE A 256 -19.15 -23.22 17.25
CA ILE A 256 -20.47 -23.76 17.53
C ILE A 256 -20.37 -25.18 16.99
N ILE A 257 -20.42 -26.13 17.93
CA ILE A 257 -20.26 -27.59 17.78
C ILE A 257 -18.86 -28.09 18.21
N GLN A 258 -18.70 -28.28 19.52
CA GLN A 258 -18.30 -29.58 20.09
C GLN A 258 -19.39 -30.06 21.03
#